data_AF-A0A4P5YDI1-F1
#
_entry.id   AF-A0A4P5YDI1-F1
#
_cell.length_a   1.000
_cell.length_b   1.000
_cell.length_c   1.000
_cell.angle_alpha   90.00
_cell.angle_beta   90.00
_cell.angle_gamma   90.00
#
_symmetry.space_group_name_H-M   'P 1'
#
loop_
_entity.id
_entity.type
_entity.pdbx_description
1 polymer ?
#
loop_
_entity_poly.entity_id
_entity_poly.type
_entity_poly.pdbx_seq_one_letter_code
_entity_poly.pdbx_strand_id
1 'polypeptide(L)'
;MEFIFDQRFQISTKGASRKAQQTNDSPVAIALAEKRSVILSDDVALENEPGQLAEFAPQDGDERALIERQIRERRGQQSFRNDLRKRYGDRCLVTGCKVLAVLEAAHIKPYQGEKDNHPENGLLLRADIHTLFDLDLLGIEPQSLRIELHPDLAESAAYKHLASKTLRCPDKRRPSIDALKLRYKLFQERFDS
;
A
#
# COMPACT_ATOMS: atom_id res chain seq x y z
N MET A 1 -1.59 54.89 -33.44
CA MET A 1 -2.93 55.50 -33.59
C MET A 1 -3.75 54.95 -32.44
N GLU A 2 -3.79 55.72 -31.36
CA GLU A 2 -4.62 55.47 -30.18
C GLU A 2 -6.10 55.56 -30.56
N PHE A 3 -6.96 54.78 -29.90
CA PHE A 3 -8.26 55.27 -29.46
C PHE A 3 -8.66 54.57 -28.15
N ILE A 4 -9.05 55.42 -27.20
CA ILE A 4 -9.41 55.24 -25.80
C ILE A 4 -10.94 55.34 -25.68
N PHE A 5 -11.56 54.61 -24.73
CA PHE A 5 -12.67 54.99 -23.79
C PHE A 5 -13.46 53.73 -23.38
N ASP A 6 -13.30 53.16 -22.18
CA ASP A 6 -13.86 53.52 -20.85
C ASP A 6 -15.40 53.66 -20.80
N GLN A 7 -16.07 52.78 -20.05
CA GLN A 7 -16.94 53.20 -18.95
C GLN A 7 -17.36 52.05 -17.99
N ARG A 8 -16.93 52.23 -16.74
CA ARG A 8 -17.55 51.90 -15.45
C ARG A 8 -18.97 51.32 -15.45
N PHE A 9 -19.16 50.25 -14.66
CA PHE A 9 -20.37 50.09 -13.85
C PHE A 9 -20.01 49.59 -12.45
N GLN A 10 -20.19 50.46 -11.46
CA GLN A 10 -20.19 50.14 -10.04
C GLN A 10 -21.61 49.73 -9.65
N ILE A 11 -21.77 48.60 -8.96
CA ILE A 11 -22.89 48.43 -8.03
C ILE A 11 -22.36 47.77 -6.76
N SER A 12 -22.58 48.48 -5.66
CA SER A 12 -22.31 48.11 -4.28
C SER A 12 -23.56 47.49 -3.67
N THR A 13 -23.45 46.34 -3.02
CA THR A 13 -24.30 45.97 -1.89
C THR A 13 -23.46 45.23 -0.83
N LYS A 14 -23.53 45.73 0.41
CA LYS A 14 -22.94 45.15 1.62
C LYS A 14 -23.86 44.03 2.15
N GLY A 15 -23.29 42.99 2.78
CA GLY A 15 -24.08 42.13 3.68
C GLY A 15 -23.45 40.80 4.12
N ALA A 16 -22.82 40.81 5.30
CA ALA A 16 -22.78 39.74 6.31
C ALA A 16 -22.08 38.38 6.01
N SER A 17 -20.83 38.30 6.50
CA SER A 17 -20.30 37.28 7.45
C SER A 17 -20.90 35.86 7.43
N ARG A 18 -20.06 34.86 7.10
CA ARG A 18 -20.02 33.56 7.79
C ARG A 18 -18.63 32.92 7.63
N LYS A 19 -18.14 32.41 8.76
CA LYS A 19 -16.78 31.91 9.01
C LYS A 19 -16.42 30.70 8.15
N ALA A 20 -15.15 30.63 7.81
CA ALA A 20 -14.46 29.44 7.33
C ALA A 20 -14.55 28.30 8.35
N GLN A 21 -14.93 27.12 7.88
CA GLN A 21 -14.49 25.86 8.45
C GLN A 21 -14.54 24.80 7.36
N GLN A 22 -13.36 24.53 6.82
CA GLN A 22 -13.13 23.48 5.84
C GLN A 22 -12.95 22.18 6.62
N THR A 23 -13.99 21.34 6.66
CA THR A 23 -13.92 19.99 7.20
C THR A 23 -13.50 19.06 6.08
N ASN A 24 -12.23 18.64 6.14
CA ASN A 24 -11.67 17.60 5.29
C ASN A 24 -12.08 16.23 5.85
N ASP A 25 -13.21 15.70 5.40
CA ASP A 25 -13.58 14.31 5.70
C ASP A 25 -13.51 13.51 4.40
N SER A 26 -12.37 12.84 4.22
CA SER A 26 -12.15 11.81 3.19
C SER A 26 -12.87 10.52 3.63
N PRO A 27 -13.61 9.81 2.75
CA PRO A 27 -14.51 8.73 3.12
C PRO A 27 -13.83 7.41 3.54
N VAL A 28 -12.50 7.39 3.70
CA VAL A 28 -11.73 6.16 4.00
C VAL A 28 -11.87 5.71 5.47
N ALA A 29 -12.47 6.52 6.34
CA ALA A 29 -12.48 6.28 7.79
C ALA A 29 -13.72 5.51 8.33
N ILE A 30 -14.72 5.18 7.52
CA ILE A 30 -15.98 4.59 8.02
C ILE A 30 -16.19 3.19 7.44
N ALA A 31 -15.33 2.24 7.81
CA ALA A 31 -15.57 0.82 7.50
C ALA A 31 -14.81 -0.12 8.46
N LEU A 32 -14.96 0.04 9.78
CA LEU A 32 -14.44 -0.96 10.72
C LEU A 32 -15.10 -0.94 12.10
N ALA A 33 -16.40 -0.65 12.16
CA ALA A 33 -17.12 -0.59 13.42
C ALA A 33 -18.49 -1.27 13.33
N GLU A 34 -18.53 -2.59 13.12
CA GLU A 34 -19.75 -3.37 13.30
C GLU A 34 -19.44 -4.87 13.47
N LYS A 35 -19.13 -5.28 14.71
CA LYS A 35 -19.41 -6.61 15.29
C LYS A 35 -18.85 -6.71 16.71
N ARG A 36 -19.69 -6.43 17.71
CA ARG A 36 -19.79 -7.20 18.97
C ARG A 36 -20.93 -6.67 19.82
N SER A 37 -22.09 -7.30 19.65
CA SER A 37 -23.24 -7.14 20.51
C SER A 37 -23.20 -8.16 21.64
N VAL A 38 -23.49 -7.67 22.86
CA VAL A 38 -23.97 -8.38 24.06
C VAL A 38 -22.93 -9.15 24.89
N ILE A 39 -22.53 -8.58 26.04
CA ILE A 39 -22.86 -9.04 27.41
C ILE A 39 -22.60 -7.85 28.36
N LEU A 40 -23.65 -7.38 29.02
CA LEU A 40 -23.64 -6.42 30.13
C LEU A 40 -23.95 -7.23 31.39
N SER A 41 -23.03 -7.29 32.34
CA SER A 41 -23.34 -7.25 33.77
C SER A 41 -22.05 -7.22 34.61
N ASP A 42 -22.02 -6.19 35.46
CA ASP A 42 -21.25 -6.03 36.69
C ASP A 42 -19.97 -5.17 36.62
N ASP A 43 -20.02 -4.11 37.43
CA ASP A 43 -19.19 -2.92 37.44
C ASP A 43 -17.73 -3.21 37.83
N VAL A 44 -16.81 -2.94 36.90
CA VAL A 44 -15.44 -2.53 37.25
C VAL A 44 -15.09 -1.36 36.34
N ALA A 45 -15.19 -0.15 36.88
CA ALA A 45 -14.63 1.05 36.28
C ALA A 45 -13.11 0.90 36.24
N LEU A 46 -12.57 0.44 35.11
CA LEU A 46 -11.16 0.57 34.77
C LEU A 46 -10.98 1.91 34.06
N GLU A 47 -10.75 2.96 34.84
CA GLU A 47 -10.12 4.18 34.36
C GLU A 47 -8.68 3.81 33.95
N ASN A 48 -8.51 3.34 32.71
CA ASN A 48 -7.19 3.18 32.13
C ASN A 48 -6.68 4.56 31.70
N GLU A 49 -5.98 5.22 32.62
CA GLU A 49 -5.15 6.38 32.33
C GLU A 49 -4.14 6.03 31.22
N PRO A 50 -4.13 6.73 30.08
CA PRO A 50 -3.21 6.44 29.00
C PRO A 50 -1.81 6.96 29.35
N GLY A 51 -0.90 6.08 29.77
CA GLY A 51 0.52 6.48 29.94
C GLY A 51 1.45 5.63 30.78
N GLN A 52 1.04 4.50 31.36
CA GLN A 52 1.98 3.64 32.09
C GLN A 52 2.55 2.55 31.19
N LEU A 53 3.78 2.77 30.70
CA LEU A 53 4.63 1.67 30.25
C LEU A 53 4.86 0.74 31.44
N ALA A 54 4.49 -0.53 31.29
CA ALA A 54 4.71 -1.54 32.31
C ALA A 54 6.21 -1.62 32.67
N GLU A 55 6.50 -1.80 33.96
CA GLU A 55 7.86 -1.93 34.47
C GLU A 55 8.56 -3.15 33.84
N PHE A 56 9.77 -2.93 33.30
CA PHE A 56 10.52 -3.98 32.60
C PHE A 56 10.93 -5.08 33.59
N ALA A 57 10.35 -6.27 33.44
CA ALA A 57 10.76 -7.47 34.16
C ALA A 57 11.50 -8.42 33.20
N PRO A 58 12.78 -8.76 33.47
CA PRO A 58 13.49 -9.73 32.65
C PRO A 58 12.83 -11.11 32.78
N GLN A 59 12.57 -11.78 31.66
CA GLN A 59 12.04 -13.15 31.62
C GLN A 59 13.16 -14.15 31.39
N ASP A 60 13.16 -15.27 32.13
CA ASP A 60 14.13 -16.37 32.01
C ASP A 60 13.82 -17.36 30.86
N GLY A 61 13.06 -16.91 29.84
CA GLY A 61 12.67 -17.75 28.71
C GLY A 61 13.84 -18.02 27.75
N ASP A 62 13.99 -19.26 27.29
CA ASP A 62 14.93 -19.60 26.20
C ASP A 62 14.40 -19.06 24.86
N GLU A 63 14.65 -17.77 24.62
CA GLU A 63 14.27 -17.09 23.38
C GLU A 63 15.18 -17.43 22.19
N ARG A 64 16.16 -18.33 22.34
CA ARG A 64 17.11 -18.65 21.26
C ARG A 64 16.40 -19.12 20.00
N ALA A 65 15.36 -19.94 20.14
CA ALA A 65 14.57 -20.40 19.00
C ALA A 65 13.83 -19.26 18.28
N LEU A 66 13.34 -18.26 19.02
CA LEU A 66 12.70 -17.06 18.46
C LEU A 66 13.73 -16.16 17.76
N ILE A 67 14.88 -15.93 18.41
CA ILE A 67 15.99 -15.15 17.86
C ILE A 67 16.52 -15.82 16.58
N GLU A 68 16.71 -17.13 16.58
CA GLU A 68 17.13 -17.91 15.41
C GLU A 68 16.12 -17.83 14.28
N ARG A 69 14.81 -17.94 14.58
CA ARG A 69 13.75 -17.76 13.59
C ARG A 69 13.81 -16.35 12.98
N GLN A 70 13.91 -15.31 13.80
CA GLN A 70 14.03 -13.92 13.31
C GLN A 70 15.31 -13.70 12.49
N ILE A 71 16.43 -14.36 12.84
CA ILE A 71 17.65 -14.32 12.04
C ILE A 71 17.45 -15.02 10.69
N ARG A 72 16.83 -16.21 10.68
CA ARG A 72 16.53 -16.95 9.44
C ARG A 72 15.57 -16.16 8.54
N GLU A 73 14.51 -15.57 9.10
CA GLU A 73 13.55 -14.74 8.37
C GLU A 73 14.24 -13.51 7.76
N ARG A 74 15.05 -12.77 8.53
CA ARG A 74 15.83 -11.62 8.01
C ARG A 74 16.77 -12.03 6.88
N ARG A 75 17.54 -13.12 7.07
CA ARG A 75 18.46 -13.62 6.04
C ARG A 75 17.73 -14.10 4.78
N GLY A 76 16.62 -14.83 4.94
CA GLY A 76 15.79 -15.33 3.86
C GLY A 76 15.15 -14.21 3.04
N GLN A 77 14.65 -13.15 3.69
CA GLN A 77 14.16 -11.96 3.01
C GLN A 77 15.28 -11.21 2.26
N GLN A 78 16.49 -11.15 2.84
CA GLN A 78 17.64 -10.52 2.19
C GLN A 78 18.13 -11.32 0.98
N SER A 79 18.19 -12.66 1.07
CA SER A 79 18.54 -13.51 -0.07
C SER A 79 17.50 -13.42 -1.18
N PHE A 80 16.21 -13.50 -0.83
CA PHE A 80 15.10 -13.34 -1.77
C PHE A 80 15.19 -12.01 -2.52
N ARG A 81 15.36 -10.90 -1.80
CA ARG A 81 15.55 -9.58 -2.40
C ARG A 81 16.75 -9.54 -3.35
N ASN A 82 17.88 -10.11 -2.97
CA ASN A 82 19.06 -10.16 -3.82
C ASN A 82 18.84 -10.99 -5.09
N ASP A 83 18.06 -12.06 -5.02
CA ASP A 83 17.74 -12.88 -6.18
C ASP A 83 16.77 -12.18 -7.13
N LEU A 84 15.79 -11.43 -6.61
CA LEU A 84 14.94 -10.57 -7.44
C LEU A 84 15.75 -9.48 -8.14
N ARG A 85 16.71 -8.86 -7.44
CA ARG A 85 17.64 -7.88 -8.03
C ARG A 85 18.46 -8.47 -9.17
N LYS A 86 19.01 -9.68 -9.01
CA LYS A 86 19.73 -10.39 -10.09
C LYS A 86 18.79 -10.76 -11.25
N ARG A 87 17.55 -11.15 -10.95
CA ARG A 87 16.54 -11.55 -11.94
C ARG A 87 16.09 -10.37 -12.80
N TYR A 88 15.67 -9.28 -12.17
CA TYR A 88 15.01 -8.15 -12.82
C TYR A 88 15.90 -6.94 -13.07
N GLY A 89 17.05 -6.87 -12.39
CA GLY A 89 17.89 -5.68 -12.29
C GLY A 89 17.47 -4.78 -11.13
N ASP A 90 18.33 -3.82 -10.80
CA ASP A 90 18.14 -2.87 -9.69
C ASP A 90 17.13 -1.76 -10.04
N ARG A 91 15.87 -2.14 -10.28
CA ARG A 91 14.78 -1.22 -10.61
C ARG A 91 13.41 -1.73 -10.15
N CYS A 92 12.53 -0.80 -9.82
CA CYS A 92 11.11 -1.09 -9.65
C CYS A 92 10.50 -1.58 -10.97
N LEU A 93 9.79 -2.70 -10.93
CA LEU A 93 9.15 -3.29 -12.11
C LEU A 93 7.98 -2.47 -12.65
N VAL A 94 7.33 -1.66 -11.81
CA VAL A 94 6.21 -0.80 -12.23
C VAL A 94 6.72 0.57 -12.71
N THR A 95 7.49 1.28 -11.87
CA THR A 95 7.88 2.67 -12.13
C THR A 95 9.19 2.79 -12.89
N GLY A 96 10.06 1.78 -12.85
CA GLY A 96 11.43 1.86 -13.36
C GLY A 96 12.41 2.60 -12.44
N CYS A 97 11.98 3.05 -11.25
CA CYS A 97 12.84 3.71 -10.26
C CYS A 97 14.06 2.84 -9.94
N LYS A 98 15.27 3.42 -9.98
CA LYS A 98 16.56 2.72 -9.72
C LYS A 98 17.16 3.01 -8.36
N VAL A 99 16.48 3.77 -7.50
CA VAL A 99 16.97 4.13 -6.17
C VAL A 99 16.85 2.90 -5.26
N LEU A 100 17.95 2.17 -5.08
CA LEU A 100 17.97 0.88 -4.36
C LEU A 100 17.39 0.95 -2.95
N ALA A 101 17.59 2.06 -2.24
CA ALA A 101 17.13 2.24 -0.86
C ALA A 101 15.61 2.19 -0.71
N VAL A 102 14.85 2.53 -1.77
CA VAL A 102 13.38 2.52 -1.75
C VAL A 102 12.79 1.29 -2.44
N LEU A 103 13.63 0.37 -2.91
CA LEU A 103 13.16 -0.87 -3.52
C LEU A 103 12.92 -1.94 -2.45
N GLU A 104 11.88 -2.73 -2.62
CA GLU A 104 11.46 -3.80 -1.73
C GLU A 104 11.13 -5.06 -2.53
N ALA A 105 11.34 -6.21 -1.90
CA ALA A 105 10.97 -7.49 -2.45
C ALA A 105 9.53 -7.80 -2.00
N ALA A 106 8.60 -7.71 -2.94
CA ALA A 106 7.20 -8.02 -2.73
C ALA A 106 6.92 -9.45 -3.15
N HIS A 107 6.23 -10.23 -2.32
CA HIS A 107 5.68 -11.52 -2.73
C HIS A 107 4.39 -11.31 -3.52
N ILE A 108 4.19 -12.09 -4.58
CA ILE A 108 2.96 -12.05 -5.38
C ILE A 108 1.85 -12.78 -4.64
N LYS A 109 2.10 -14.04 -4.29
CA LYS A 109 1.26 -14.81 -3.38
C LYS A 109 1.82 -14.67 -1.96
N PRO A 110 1.00 -14.33 -0.94
CA PRO A 110 1.45 -14.26 0.45
C PRO A 110 2.17 -15.53 0.90
N TYR A 111 3.23 -15.33 1.68
CA TYR A 111 4.12 -16.37 2.17
C TYR A 111 3.38 -17.40 3.05
N GLN A 112 3.42 -18.69 2.68
CA GLN A 112 2.91 -19.83 3.46
C GLN A 112 4.03 -20.78 3.93
N GLY A 113 5.30 -20.49 3.63
CA GLY A 113 6.48 -21.24 4.10
C GLY A 113 7.71 -21.07 3.20
N GLU A 114 8.84 -21.69 3.56
CA GLU A 114 10.14 -21.48 2.86
C GLU A 114 10.10 -21.75 1.34
N LYS A 115 9.17 -22.59 0.88
CA LYS A 115 8.96 -22.91 -0.55
C LYS A 115 8.44 -21.72 -1.36
N ASP A 116 7.89 -20.69 -0.72
CA ASP A 116 7.32 -19.52 -1.40
C ASP A 116 8.34 -18.40 -1.67
N ASN A 117 9.58 -18.54 -1.17
CA ASN A 117 10.72 -17.66 -1.49
C ASN A 117 11.33 -17.97 -2.87
N HIS A 118 10.49 -18.32 -3.84
CA HIS A 118 10.91 -18.54 -5.22
C HIS A 118 10.95 -17.20 -5.97
N PRO A 119 12.00 -16.85 -6.72
CA PRO A 119 12.11 -15.57 -7.42
C PRO A 119 10.97 -15.26 -8.39
N GLU A 120 10.24 -16.28 -8.87
CA GLU A 120 9.06 -16.10 -9.72
C GLU A 120 7.79 -15.72 -8.96
N ASN A 121 7.75 -15.98 -7.65
CA ASN A 121 6.72 -15.48 -6.74
C ASN A 121 7.08 -14.08 -6.21
N GLY A 122 8.06 -13.40 -6.79
CA GLY A 122 8.55 -12.13 -6.31
C GLY A 122 8.57 -11.04 -7.36
N LEU A 123 8.34 -9.81 -6.89
CA LEU A 123 8.47 -8.56 -7.63
C LEU A 123 9.42 -7.63 -6.89
N LEU A 124 10.24 -6.88 -7.63
CA LEU A 124 11.02 -5.78 -7.06
C LEU A 124 10.25 -4.48 -7.29
N LEU A 125 9.72 -3.89 -6.22
CA LEU A 125 8.82 -2.74 -6.27
C LEU A 125 9.39 -1.56 -5.48
N ARG A 126 8.92 -0.35 -5.75
CA ARG A 126 9.16 0.80 -4.87
C ARG A 126 8.22 0.68 -3.67
N ALA A 127 8.65 1.10 -2.47
CA ALA A 127 7.91 0.88 -1.22
C ALA A 127 6.42 1.29 -1.27
N ASP A 128 6.10 2.45 -1.82
CA ASP A 128 4.71 2.90 -2.02
C ASP A 128 3.91 1.97 -2.95
N ILE A 129 4.52 1.54 -4.07
CA ILE A 129 3.90 0.61 -5.01
C ILE A 129 3.71 -0.77 -4.39
N HIS A 130 4.65 -1.20 -3.55
CA HIS A 130 4.53 -2.44 -2.78
C HIS A 130 3.32 -2.37 -1.85
N THR A 131 3.19 -1.28 -1.07
CA THR A 131 2.03 -1.06 -0.21
C THR A 131 0.71 -1.05 -1.00
N LEU A 132 0.66 -0.35 -2.14
CA LEU A 132 -0.54 -0.32 -2.98
C LEU A 132 -0.90 -1.69 -3.55
N PHE A 133 0.12 -2.48 -3.91
CA PHE A 133 -0.06 -3.85 -4.37
C PHE A 133 -0.57 -4.74 -3.24
N ASP A 134 -0.02 -4.65 -2.03
CA ASP A 134 -0.42 -5.40 -0.84
C ASP A 134 -1.85 -5.07 -0.38
N LEU A 135 -2.25 -3.81 -0.56
CA LEU A 135 -3.60 -3.34 -0.26
C LEU A 135 -4.60 -3.63 -1.38
N ASP A 136 -4.23 -4.33 -2.46
CA ASP A 136 -5.14 -4.58 -3.59
C ASP A 136 -5.68 -3.29 -4.23
N LEU A 137 -4.93 -2.19 -4.13
CA LEU A 137 -5.22 -0.92 -4.83
C LEU A 137 -4.55 -0.86 -6.21
N LEU A 138 -3.55 -1.71 -6.45
CA LEU A 138 -2.86 -1.89 -7.71
C LEU A 138 -2.84 -3.38 -8.07
N GLY A 139 -3.42 -3.72 -9.21
CA GLY A 139 -3.44 -5.06 -9.79
C GLY A 139 -2.45 -5.20 -10.93
N ILE A 140 -2.05 -6.45 -11.21
CA ILE A 140 -1.27 -6.81 -12.39
C ILE A 140 -2.03 -7.91 -13.12
N GLU A 141 -2.55 -7.61 -14.30
CA GLU A 141 -3.28 -8.58 -15.10
C GLU A 141 -2.33 -9.73 -15.53
N PRO A 142 -2.68 -11.01 -15.31
CA PRO A 142 -1.70 -12.10 -15.37
C PRO A 142 -1.13 -12.40 -16.76
N GLN A 143 -1.88 -12.17 -17.84
CA GLN A 143 -1.51 -12.58 -19.20
C GLN A 143 -0.72 -11.48 -19.93
N SER A 144 -1.24 -10.26 -19.88
CA SER A 144 -0.72 -9.05 -20.50
C SER A 144 0.31 -8.32 -19.63
N LEU A 145 0.36 -8.62 -18.32
CA LEU A 145 1.17 -7.92 -17.32
C LEU A 145 0.87 -6.41 -17.26
N ARG A 146 -0.34 -6.01 -17.64
CA ARG A 146 -0.80 -4.63 -17.54
C ARG A 146 -1.12 -4.29 -16.09
N ILE A 147 -0.76 -3.08 -15.70
CA ILE A 147 -1.08 -2.52 -14.39
C ILE A 147 -2.50 -1.98 -14.43
N GLU A 148 -3.30 -2.40 -13.46
CA GLU A 148 -4.64 -1.90 -13.21
C GLU A 148 -4.68 -1.21 -11.86
N LEU A 149 -5.47 -0.13 -11.75
CA LEU A 149 -5.60 0.63 -10.52
C LEU A 149 -7.05 0.55 -10.06
N HIS A 150 -7.24 0.35 -8.77
CA HIS A 150 -8.55 0.44 -8.13
C HIS A 150 -9.15 1.85 -8.32
N PRO A 151 -10.48 2.03 -8.44
CA PRO A 151 -11.11 3.35 -8.62
C PRO A 151 -10.66 4.41 -7.60
N ASP A 152 -10.51 4.02 -6.33
CA ASP A 152 -9.98 4.90 -5.25
C ASP A 152 -8.59 5.48 -5.55
N LEU A 153 -7.80 4.79 -6.36
CA LEU A 153 -6.44 5.18 -6.74
C LEU A 153 -6.39 5.80 -8.15
N ALA A 154 -7.33 5.45 -9.03
CA ALA A 154 -7.32 5.76 -10.45
C ALA A 154 -7.28 7.27 -10.75
N GLU A 155 -7.94 8.10 -9.93
CA GLU A 155 -7.97 9.56 -10.10
C GLU A 155 -6.80 10.28 -9.41
N SER A 156 -5.98 9.56 -8.63
CA SER A 156 -4.85 10.16 -7.94
C SER A 156 -3.81 10.68 -8.92
N ALA A 157 -3.51 11.98 -8.85
CA ALA A 157 -2.48 12.61 -9.67
C ALA A 157 -1.10 11.92 -9.52
N ALA A 158 -0.82 11.35 -8.34
CA ALA A 158 0.43 10.65 -8.06
C ALA A 158 0.54 9.30 -8.79
N TYR A 159 -0.57 8.61 -9.06
CA TYR A 159 -0.56 7.21 -9.49
C TYR A 159 -1.27 6.94 -10.82
N LYS A 160 -2.22 7.79 -11.25
CA LYS A 160 -3.00 7.60 -12.48
C LYS A 160 -2.17 7.30 -13.73
N HIS A 161 -0.97 7.88 -13.80
CA HIS A 161 -0.02 7.69 -14.89
C HIS A 161 0.57 6.26 -14.95
N LEU A 162 0.30 5.40 -13.96
CA LEU A 162 0.69 4.00 -13.93
C LEU A 162 -0.32 3.08 -14.61
N ALA A 163 -1.58 3.51 -14.73
CA ALA A 163 -2.64 2.72 -15.35
C ALA A 163 -2.25 2.27 -16.76
N SER A 164 -2.58 1.02 -17.09
CA SER A 164 -2.35 0.36 -18.37
C SER A 164 -0.88 0.22 -18.81
N LYS A 165 0.09 0.67 -18.01
CA LYS A 165 1.51 0.37 -18.25
C LYS A 165 1.74 -1.13 -18.12
N THR A 166 2.75 -1.64 -18.82
CA THR A 166 3.16 -3.04 -18.70
C THR A 166 4.32 -3.16 -17.72
N LEU A 167 4.27 -4.20 -16.89
CA LEU A 167 5.33 -4.55 -15.96
C LEU A 167 6.67 -4.72 -16.70
N ARG A 168 7.73 -4.09 -16.18
CA ARG A 168 9.06 -4.01 -16.81
C ARG A 168 9.93 -5.23 -16.49
N CYS A 169 9.50 -6.42 -16.89
CA CYS A 169 10.29 -7.65 -16.74
C CYS A 169 10.82 -8.15 -18.11
N PRO A 170 12.02 -8.78 -18.17
CA PRO A 170 12.49 -9.46 -19.37
C PRO A 170 11.60 -10.67 -19.71
N ASP A 171 11.34 -10.92 -21.00
CA ASP A 171 10.43 -11.99 -21.45
C ASP A 171 10.79 -13.37 -20.89
N LYS A 172 12.08 -13.70 -20.81
CA LYS A 172 12.57 -14.99 -20.29
C LYS A 172 12.57 -15.09 -18.76
N ARG A 173 12.17 -14.03 -18.05
CA ARG A 173 12.24 -13.94 -16.57
C ARG A 173 10.95 -13.39 -15.97
N ARG A 174 9.81 -13.62 -16.62
CA ARG A 174 8.50 -13.17 -16.11
C ARG A 174 8.19 -13.78 -14.73
N PRO A 175 7.40 -13.09 -13.89
CA PRO A 175 6.85 -13.67 -12.68
C PRO A 175 5.91 -14.85 -13.00
N SER A 176 5.61 -15.67 -12.00
CA SER A 176 4.69 -16.79 -12.11
C SER A 176 3.29 -16.30 -12.47
N ILE A 177 2.77 -16.76 -13.61
CA ILE A 177 1.41 -16.44 -14.07
C ILE A 177 0.38 -16.97 -13.07
N ASP A 178 0.59 -18.15 -12.50
CA ASP A 178 -0.36 -18.73 -11.56
C ASP A 178 -0.38 -18.00 -10.21
N ALA A 179 0.77 -17.50 -9.75
CA ALA A 179 0.81 -16.61 -8.59
C ALA A 179 0.07 -15.30 -8.89
N LEU A 180 0.28 -14.71 -10.07
CA LEU A 180 -0.43 -13.50 -10.49
C LEU A 180 -1.94 -13.72 -10.60
N LYS A 181 -2.42 -14.84 -11.15
CA LYS A 181 -3.86 -15.14 -11.20
C LYS A 181 -4.49 -15.15 -9.81
N LEU A 182 -3.85 -15.80 -8.84
CA LEU A 182 -4.34 -15.86 -7.47
C LEU A 182 -4.38 -14.45 -6.84
N ARG A 183 -3.30 -13.68 -6.99
CA ARG A 183 -3.22 -12.33 -6.44
C ARG A 183 -4.21 -11.38 -7.11
N TYR A 184 -4.34 -11.47 -8.42
CA TYR A 184 -5.25 -10.65 -9.22
C TYR A 184 -6.73 -10.91 -8.88
N LYS A 185 -7.09 -12.14 -8.49
CA LYS A 185 -8.43 -12.42 -8.00
C LYS A 185 -8.78 -11.59 -6.75
N LEU A 186 -7.85 -11.45 -5.80
CA LEU A 186 -8.04 -10.62 -4.60
C LEU A 186 -8.22 -9.14 -4.97
N PHE A 187 -7.43 -8.67 -5.94
CA PHE A 187 -7.59 -7.33 -6.51
C PHE A 187 -8.98 -7.12 -7.11
N GLN A 188 -9.49 -8.07 -7.90
CA GLN A 188 -10.84 -7.99 -8.51
C GLN A 188 -11.96 -8.03 -7.44
N GLU A 189 -11.83 -8.88 -6.42
CA GLU A 189 -12.79 -8.93 -5.30
C GLU A 189 -12.91 -7.57 -4.59
N ARG A 190 -11.81 -6.82 -4.49
CA ARG A 190 -11.82 -5.45 -3.97
C ARG A 190 -12.33 -4.44 -5.01
N PHE A 191 -11.96 -4.60 -6.28
CA PHE A 191 -12.39 -3.71 -7.35
C PHE A 191 -13.91 -3.64 -7.49
N ASP A 192 -14.59 -4.75 -7.25
CA ASP A 192 -16.04 -4.88 -7.34
C ASP A 192 -16.80 -4.48 -6.06
N SER A 193 -16.09 -4.21 -4.95
CA SER A 193 -16.68 -3.88 -3.64
C SER A 193 -16.90 -2.39 -3.45
#